data_AF-A0AAD7D8L2-F1
#
_entry.id   AF-A0AAD7D8L2-F1
#
_cell.length_a   1.000
_cell.length_b   1.000
_cell.length_c   1.000
_cell.angle_alpha   90.00
_cell.angle_beta   90.00
_cell.angle_gamma   90.00
#
_symmetry.space_group_name_H-M   'P 1'
#
loop_
_entity.id
_entity.type
_entity.pdbx_description
1 polymer ?
#
loop_
_entity_poly.entity_id
_entity_poly.type
_entity_poly.pdbx_seq_one_letter_code
_entity_poly.pdbx_strand_id
1 'polypeptide(L)'
;MFVSAWRSALEKWVDRSGKILLIGEAAHPLLLMILQPCSTHGASMAVEDGEALGVLVAHLRMRAQIPQIMEGFQELHQVCCNFIYRAELSNASLTMLPAGEVRGIYDAGLHASLETGVEKWDKGVLRDQWEQIGEGFAYHAREASEDWWMKWGALGEASAGLAANFAIQVTMG
;
A
#
# COMPACT_ATOMS: atom_id res chain seq x y z
N MET A 1 12.80 26.67 -8.68
CA MET A 1 11.65 26.41 -9.56
C MET A 1 11.70 24.95 -9.99
N PHE A 2 11.23 24.01 -9.16
CA PHE A 2 11.18 22.57 -9.47
C PHE A 2 10.02 21.90 -8.72
N VAL A 3 8.80 22.42 -8.90
CA VAL A 3 7.58 21.81 -8.37
C VAL A 3 6.51 21.93 -9.45
N SER A 4 6.47 21.01 -10.42
CA SER A 4 5.36 21.04 -11.41
C SER A 4 4.95 19.69 -11.98
N ALA A 5 5.21 18.56 -11.31
CA ALA A 5 4.63 17.29 -11.72
C ALA A 5 4.56 16.28 -10.57
N TRP A 6 3.96 16.67 -9.44
CA TRP A 6 3.50 15.69 -8.46
C TRP A 6 2.20 15.10 -8.97
N ARG A 7 2.19 13.80 -9.27
CA ARG A 7 0.93 13.07 -9.46
C ARG A 7 0.33 12.83 -8.09
N SER A 8 -0.83 13.42 -7.82
CA SER A 8 -1.63 13.06 -6.64
C SER A 8 -2.02 11.59 -6.72
N ALA A 9 -2.13 10.93 -5.56
CA ALA A 9 -2.66 9.58 -5.47
C ALA A 9 -3.97 9.48 -6.28
N LEU A 10 -4.09 8.45 -7.11
CA LEU A 10 -5.29 8.21 -7.89
C LEU A 10 -6.40 7.70 -6.97
N GLU A 11 -7.58 8.32 -7.08
CA GLU A 11 -8.77 7.89 -6.31
C GLU A 11 -9.26 6.51 -6.75
N LYS A 12 -9.14 6.21 -8.05
CA LYS A 12 -9.52 4.92 -8.64
C LYS A 12 -8.40 4.39 -9.51
N TRP A 13 -8.09 3.11 -9.32
CA TRP A 13 -7.10 2.34 -10.06
C TRP A 13 -7.75 1.40 -11.07
N VAL A 14 -9.02 1.07 -10.83
CA VAL A 14 -9.85 0.26 -11.72
C VAL A 14 -10.59 1.14 -12.70
N ASP A 15 -10.57 0.78 -13.98
CA ASP A 15 -11.36 1.46 -15.01
C ASP A 15 -12.87 1.21 -14.83
N ARG A 16 -13.71 2.04 -15.47
CA ARG A 16 -15.18 1.92 -15.40
C ARG A 16 -15.71 0.54 -15.84
N SER A 17 -15.01 -0.15 -16.75
CA SER A 17 -15.38 -1.47 -17.23
C SER A 17 -15.02 -2.60 -16.27
N GLY A 18 -14.19 -2.34 -15.24
CA GLY A 18 -13.75 -3.34 -14.27
C GLY A 18 -12.80 -4.38 -14.86
N LYS A 19 -12.06 -4.04 -15.93
CA LYS A 19 -11.18 -4.97 -16.66
C LYS A 19 -9.75 -4.49 -16.80
N ILE A 20 -9.50 -3.21 -16.56
CA ILE A 20 -8.17 -2.63 -16.54
C ILE A 20 -7.90 -2.16 -15.12
N LEU A 21 -6.78 -2.63 -14.58
CA LEU A 21 -6.30 -2.30 -13.24
C LEU A 21 -4.88 -1.72 -13.36
N LEU A 22 -4.64 -0.59 -12.69
CA LEU A 22 -3.31 -0.03 -12.50
C LEU A 22 -2.65 -0.69 -11.28
N ILE A 23 -1.34 -0.96 -11.36
CA ILE A 23 -0.52 -1.50 -10.26
C ILE A 23 0.84 -0.80 -10.24
N GLY A 24 1.59 -0.95 -9.15
CA GLY A 24 2.90 -0.35 -8.94
C GLY A 24 2.86 1.17 -9.06
N GLU A 25 3.93 1.76 -9.59
CA GLU A 25 4.03 3.22 -9.79
C GLU A 25 2.95 3.81 -10.71
N ALA A 26 2.24 2.98 -11.50
CA ALA A 26 1.11 3.45 -12.29
C ALA A 26 -0.13 3.77 -11.44
N ALA A 27 -0.32 3.05 -10.33
CA ALA A 27 -1.42 3.24 -9.38
C ALA A 27 -1.02 4.12 -8.19
N HIS A 28 0.12 3.79 -7.59
CA HIS A 28 0.68 4.47 -6.43
C HIS A 28 2.11 4.92 -6.78
N PRO A 29 2.28 6.06 -7.47
CA PRO A 29 3.61 6.62 -7.67
C PRO A 29 4.17 7.06 -6.32
N LEU A 30 4.79 6.14 -5.59
CA LEU A 30 5.58 6.46 -4.41
C LEU A 30 6.72 7.35 -4.88
N LEU A 31 6.62 8.63 -4.50
CA LEU A 31 7.68 9.64 -4.53
C LEU A 31 8.76 9.35 -5.58
N LEU A 32 8.40 9.63 -6.84
CA LEU A 32 9.31 9.63 -7.99
C LEU A 32 10.71 10.09 -7.56
N MET A 33 11.69 9.25 -7.90
CA MET A 33 13.16 9.24 -7.64
C MET A 33 13.89 10.59 -7.41
N ILE A 34 13.30 11.73 -7.75
CA ILE A 34 13.88 13.07 -7.65
C ILE A 34 13.89 13.61 -6.21
N LEU A 35 12.92 13.30 -5.35
CA LEU A 35 12.95 13.73 -3.93
C LEU A 35 13.32 12.65 -2.92
N GLN A 36 13.21 11.37 -3.28
CA GLN A 36 13.70 10.27 -2.46
C GLN A 36 14.41 9.21 -3.33
N PRO A 37 15.71 9.40 -3.64
CA PRO A 37 16.55 8.38 -4.24
C PRO A 37 16.73 7.12 -3.37
N CYS A 38 16.21 7.14 -2.13
CA CYS A 38 16.44 6.12 -1.10
C CYS A 38 15.15 5.42 -0.63
N SER A 39 14.01 5.60 -1.29
CA SER A 39 12.81 4.83 -0.92
C SER A 39 13.04 3.36 -1.27
N THR A 40 13.03 2.49 -0.25
CA THR A 40 13.16 1.05 -0.42
C THR A 40 11.83 0.36 -0.75
N HIS A 41 10.71 1.03 -0.49
CA HIS A 41 9.38 0.42 -0.53
C HIS A 41 8.78 0.33 -1.95
N GLY A 42 9.23 1.14 -2.91
CA GLY A 42 8.63 1.16 -4.25
C GLY A 42 8.69 -0.19 -4.97
N ALA A 43 9.85 -0.86 -4.93
CA ALA A 43 10.02 -2.18 -5.53
C ALA A 43 9.25 -3.26 -4.73
N SER A 44 9.29 -3.22 -3.40
CA SER A 44 8.59 -4.17 -2.53
C SER A 44 7.08 -4.12 -2.75
N MET A 45 6.50 -2.92 -2.84
CA MET A 45 5.07 -2.76 -3.06
C MET A 45 4.61 -3.27 -4.42
N ALA A 46 5.42 -3.11 -5.47
CA ALA A 46 5.10 -3.71 -6.77
C ALA A 46 5.10 -5.26 -6.72
N VAL A 47 5.94 -5.87 -5.87
CA VAL A 47 5.92 -7.31 -5.62
C VAL A 47 4.69 -7.72 -4.79
N GLU A 48 4.36 -6.94 -3.76
CA GLU A 48 3.16 -7.14 -2.94
C GLU A 48 1.88 -7.06 -3.77
N ASP A 49 1.79 -6.09 -4.70
CA ASP A 49 0.69 -5.99 -5.66
C ASP A 49 0.54 -7.27 -6.48
N GLY A 50 1.67 -7.84 -6.93
CA GLY A 50 1.71 -9.09 -7.67
C GLY A 50 1.22 -10.29 -6.86
N GLU A 51 1.69 -10.43 -5.61
CA GLU A 51 1.25 -11.51 -4.71
C GLU A 51 -0.23 -11.39 -4.38
N ALA A 52 -0.71 -10.19 -4.01
CA ALA A 52 -2.10 -9.97 -3.66
C ALA A 52 -3.04 -10.24 -4.83
N LEU A 53 -2.73 -9.73 -6.02
CA LEU A 53 -3.49 -10.01 -7.22
C LEU A 53 -3.47 -11.51 -7.56
N GLY A 54 -2.31 -12.17 -7.41
CA GLY A 54 -2.17 -13.61 -7.62
C GLY A 54 -3.07 -14.43 -6.69
N VAL A 55 -3.12 -14.08 -5.41
CA VAL A 55 -3.98 -14.72 -4.40
C VAL A 55 -5.46 -14.50 -4.72
N LEU A 56 -5.88 -13.26 -4.99
CA LEU A 56 -7.28 -12.97 -5.29
C LEU A 56 -7.75 -13.64 -6.59
N VAL A 57 -6.91 -13.68 -7.63
CA VAL A 57 -7.22 -14.35 -8.90
C VAL A 57 -7.20 -15.87 -8.75
N ALA A 58 -6.43 -16.45 -7.83
CA ALA A 58 -6.46 -17.89 -7.56
C ALA A 58 -7.83 -18.38 -7.05
N HIS A 59 -8.58 -17.49 -6.40
CA HIS A 59 -9.96 -17.75 -5.98
C HIS A 59 -11.00 -17.56 -7.08
N LEU A 60 -10.64 -16.95 -8.21
CA LEU A 60 -11.56 -16.72 -9.33
C LEU A 60 -12.13 -18.04 -9.85
N ARG A 61 -13.46 -18.15 -9.89
CA ARG A 61 -14.19 -19.28 -10.50
C ARG A 61 -14.85 -18.89 -11.81
N MET A 62 -15.29 -17.64 -11.92
CA MET A 62 -16.04 -17.12 -13.05
C MET A 62 -15.53 -15.75 -13.46
N ARG A 63 -15.50 -15.47 -14.77
CA ARG A 63 -15.10 -14.14 -15.29
C ARG A 63 -15.98 -12.99 -14.77
N ALA A 64 -17.21 -13.28 -14.36
CA ALA A 64 -18.12 -12.29 -13.79
C ALA A 64 -17.62 -11.72 -12.44
N GLN A 65 -16.74 -12.43 -11.73
CA GLN A 65 -16.16 -12.00 -10.46
C GLN A 65 -14.97 -11.03 -10.62
N ILE A 66 -14.44 -10.86 -11.84
CA ILE A 66 -13.25 -10.02 -12.09
C ILE A 66 -13.42 -8.58 -11.57
N PRO A 67 -14.55 -7.87 -11.82
CA PRO A 67 -14.71 -6.51 -11.32
C PRO A 67 -14.69 -6.42 -9.79
N GLN A 68 -15.28 -7.40 -9.10
CA GLN A 68 -15.28 -7.47 -7.63
C GLN A 68 -13.87 -7.68 -7.08
N ILE A 69 -13.09 -8.58 -7.69
CA ILE A 69 -11.70 -8.81 -7.29
C ILE A 69 -10.84 -7.57 -7.53
N MET A 70 -11.04 -6.86 -8.64
CA MET A 70 -10.28 -5.64 -8.93
C MET A 70 -10.57 -4.52 -7.94
N GLU A 71 -11.84 -4.30 -7.57
CA GLU A 71 -12.20 -3.33 -6.52
C GLU A 71 -11.64 -3.77 -5.16
N GLY A 72 -11.72 -5.05 -4.82
CA GLY A 72 -11.14 -5.60 -3.59
C GLY A 72 -9.64 -5.41 -3.47
N PHE A 73 -8.91 -5.63 -4.58
CA PHE A 73 -7.48 -5.33 -4.66
C PHE A 73 -7.20 -3.85 -4.35
N GLN A 74 -7.96 -2.94 -4.97
CA GLN A 74 -7.79 -1.50 -4.74
C GLN A 74 -8.05 -1.13 -3.27
N GLU A 75 -9.12 -1.65 -2.66
CA GLU A 75 -9.44 -1.38 -1.25
C GLU A 75 -8.31 -1.82 -0.31
N LEU A 76 -7.79 -3.03 -0.48
CA LEU A 76 -6.69 -3.58 0.29
C LEU A 76 -5.43 -2.71 0.18
N HIS A 77 -5.04 -2.41 -1.06
CA HIS A 77 -3.76 -1.78 -1.32
C HIS A 77 -3.79 -0.26 -1.10
N GLN A 78 -4.92 0.42 -1.25
CA GLN A 78 -5.00 1.86 -0.96
C GLN A 78 -4.66 2.17 0.50
N VAL A 79 -5.09 1.32 1.45
CA VAL A 79 -4.78 1.50 2.87
C VAL A 79 -3.27 1.38 3.13
N CYS A 80 -2.65 0.31 2.62
CA CYS A 80 -1.21 0.08 2.76
C CYS A 80 -0.39 1.19 2.07
N CYS A 81 -0.74 1.55 0.83
CA CYS A 81 -0.06 2.59 0.06
C CYS A 81 -0.11 3.94 0.77
N ASN A 82 -1.25 4.30 1.36
CA ASN A 82 -1.39 5.57 2.07
C ASN A 82 -0.57 5.60 3.37
N PHE A 83 -0.49 4.47 4.08
CA PHE A 83 0.38 4.34 5.25
C PHE A 83 1.84 4.56 4.85
N ILE A 84 2.33 3.81 3.85
CA ILE A 84 3.71 3.90 3.38
C ILE A 84 4.02 5.30 2.84
N TYR A 85 3.11 5.90 2.06
CA TYR A 85 3.27 7.26 1.55
C TYR A 85 3.49 8.28 2.68
N ARG A 86 2.73 8.19 3.78
CA ARG A 86 2.87 9.09 4.92
C ARG A 86 4.17 8.85 5.68
N ALA A 87 4.57 7.58 5.85
CA ALA A 87 5.82 7.21 6.50
C ALA A 87 7.03 7.73 5.69
N GLU A 88 7.02 7.54 4.37
CA GLU A 88 8.06 8.00 3.45
C GLU A 88 8.16 9.53 3.46
N LEU A 89 7.03 10.24 3.38
CA LEU A 89 7.03 11.71 3.44
C LEU A 89 7.62 12.24 4.76
N SER A 90 7.29 11.59 5.88
CA SER A 90 7.88 11.92 7.18
C SER A 90 9.40 11.70 7.18
N ASN A 91 9.86 10.57 6.64
CA ASN A 91 11.29 10.26 6.55
C ASN A 91 12.03 11.25 5.62
N ALA A 92 11.42 11.64 4.50
CA ALA A 92 11.97 12.63 3.58
C ALA A 92 12.18 13.98 4.27
N SER A 93 11.23 14.39 5.12
CA SER A 93 11.31 15.67 5.84
C SER A 93 12.52 15.76 6.78
N LEU A 94 13.03 14.62 7.26
CA LEU A 94 14.19 14.55 8.14
C LEU A 94 15.50 14.36 7.35
N THR A 95 15.47 13.55 6.28
CA THR A 95 16.67 13.16 5.53
C THR A 95 17.02 14.12 4.39
N MET A 96 16.07 14.95 3.94
CA MET A 96 16.22 15.87 2.81
C MET A 96 16.07 17.34 3.21
N LEU A 97 16.46 17.69 4.43
CA LEU A 97 16.45 19.09 4.87
C LEU A 97 17.31 19.95 3.92
N PRO A 98 16.79 21.10 3.44
CA PRO A 98 17.57 22.00 2.60
C PRO A 98 18.73 22.59 3.40
N ALA A 99 19.78 23.03 2.69
CA ALA A 99 20.89 23.72 3.33
C ALA A 99 20.38 24.94 4.13
N GLY A 100 20.74 25.02 5.40
CA GLY A 100 20.29 26.06 6.31
C GLY A 100 20.56 25.73 7.77
N GLU A 101 20.16 26.64 8.66
CA GLU A 101 20.37 26.51 10.10
C GLU A 101 19.73 25.24 10.68
N VAL A 102 18.50 24.92 10.25
CA VAL A 102 17.76 23.73 10.69
C VAL A 102 18.52 22.45 10.38
N ARG A 103 19.10 22.34 9.19
CA ARG A 103 19.94 21.20 8.81
C ARG A 103 21.20 21.13 9.67
N GLY A 104 21.87 22.26 9.92
CA GLY A 104 23.06 22.31 10.77
C GLY A 104 22.80 21.83 12.20
N ILE A 105 21.65 22.21 12.78
CA ILE A 105 21.22 21.73 14.09
C ILE A 105 20.98 20.21 14.08
N TYR A 106 20.26 19.72 13.06
CA TYR A 106 19.99 18.29 12.92
C TYR A 106 21.28 17.47 12.75
N ASP A 107 22.16 17.88 11.85
CA ASP A 107 23.44 17.21 11.57
C ASP A 107 24.32 17.18 12.84
N ALA A 108 24.40 18.27 13.60
CA ALA A 108 25.15 18.33 14.86
C ALA A 108 24.56 17.38 15.92
N GLY A 109 23.24 17.30 16.03
CA GLY A 109 22.55 16.36 16.93
C GLY A 109 22.81 14.90 16.55
N LEU A 110 22.77 14.58 15.25
CA LEU A 110 23.08 13.23 14.75
C LEU A 110 24.56 12.86 14.97
N HIS A 111 25.49 13.81 14.77
CA HIS A 111 26.90 13.58 15.08
C HIS A 111 27.13 13.31 16.57
N ALA A 112 26.49 14.07 17.47
CA ALA A 112 26.58 13.84 18.90
C ALA A 112 25.97 12.49 19.33
N SER A 113 24.95 12.00 18.62
CA SER A 113 24.33 10.70 18.91
C SER A 113 25.24 9.52 18.55
N LEU A 114 26.15 9.68 17.59
CA LEU A 114 27.17 8.68 17.24
C LEU A 114 28.26 8.57 18.31
N GLU A 115 28.64 9.68 18.94
CA GLU A 115 29.69 9.72 19.97
C GLU A 115 29.22 9.18 21.33
N THR A 116 27.92 9.27 21.59
CA THR A 116 27.33 8.87 22.89
C THR A 116 27.14 7.36 23.02
N GLY A 117 27.12 6.62 21.91
CA GLY A 117 26.94 5.17 21.87
C GLY A 117 25.49 4.72 22.08
N VAL A 118 25.14 3.56 21.50
CA VAL A 118 23.76 3.01 21.46
C VAL A 118 23.16 2.80 22.86
N GLU A 119 23.99 2.62 23.89
CA GLU A 119 23.51 2.42 25.27
C GLU A 119 22.81 3.64 25.87
N LYS A 120 23.07 4.85 25.35
CA LYS A 120 22.43 6.09 25.82
C LYS A 120 21.16 6.44 25.05
N TRP A 121 20.76 5.63 24.08
CA TRP A 121 19.52 5.86 23.36
C TRP A 121 18.32 5.59 24.25
N ASP A 122 17.33 6.47 24.16
CA ASP A 122 16.08 6.32 24.91
C ASP A 122 15.31 5.10 24.37
N LYS A 123 15.22 4.06 25.21
CA LYS A 123 14.55 2.80 24.87
C LYS A 123 13.06 2.96 24.60
N GLY A 124 12.41 3.99 25.17
CA GLY A 124 11.02 4.33 24.87
C GLY A 124 10.90 4.88 23.45
N VAL A 125 11.72 5.88 23.11
CA VAL A 125 11.75 6.46 21.75
C VAL A 125 12.09 5.41 20.70
N LEU A 126 13.05 4.52 20.98
CA LEU A 126 13.41 3.43 20.06
C LEU A 126 12.27 2.44 19.86
N ARG A 127 11.51 2.12 20.91
CA ARG A 127 10.34 1.25 20.80
C ARG A 127 9.29 1.89 19.91
N ASP A 128 8.97 3.16 20.14
CA ASP A 128 7.96 3.88 19.36
C ASP A 128 8.36 3.96 17.87
N GLN A 129 9.63 4.25 17.60
CA GLN A 129 10.19 4.22 16.24
C GLN A 129 10.12 2.82 15.61
N TRP A 130 10.46 1.79 16.39
CA TRP A 130 10.40 0.39 15.94
C TRP A 130 8.97 -0.05 15.65
N GLU A 131 8.00 0.30 16.48
CA GLU A 131 6.60 -0.02 16.27
C GLU A 131 6.06 0.67 15.00
N GLN A 132 6.39 1.95 14.81
CA GLN A 132 6.01 2.70 13.62
C GLN A 132 6.61 2.12 12.32
N ILE A 133 7.90 1.74 12.34
CA ILE A 133 8.59 1.15 11.18
C ILE A 133 8.12 -0.29 10.96
N GLY A 134 7.99 -1.04 12.05
CA GLY A 134 7.63 -2.45 12.06
C GLY A 134 6.29 -2.71 11.38
N GLU A 135 5.28 -1.85 11.57
CA GLU A 135 3.99 -1.98 10.91
C GLU A 135 4.09 -1.97 9.37
N GLY A 136 4.96 -1.15 8.80
CA GLY A 136 5.16 -1.09 7.34
C GLY A 136 5.87 -2.32 6.79
N PHE A 137 6.94 -2.77 7.46
CA PHE A 137 7.72 -3.93 7.02
C PHE A 137 7.09 -5.28 7.37
N ALA A 138 6.18 -5.32 8.34
CA ALA A 138 5.49 -6.54 8.76
C ALA A 138 4.22 -6.81 7.93
N TYR A 139 3.86 -5.94 6.97
CA TYR A 139 2.70 -6.17 6.12
C TYR A 139 2.85 -7.47 5.31
N HIS A 140 1.83 -8.32 5.36
CA HIS A 140 1.82 -9.62 4.68
C HIS A 140 0.71 -9.66 3.62
N ALA A 141 1.05 -9.26 2.39
CA ALA A 141 0.12 -9.08 1.27
C ALA A 141 -0.77 -10.32 1.02
N ARG A 142 -0.19 -11.52 1.12
CA ARG A 142 -0.94 -12.78 0.97
C ARG A 142 -2.00 -12.96 2.05
N GLU A 143 -1.65 -12.72 3.31
CA GLU A 143 -2.59 -12.92 4.42
C GLU A 143 -3.73 -11.92 4.34
N ALA A 144 -3.41 -10.64 4.08
CA ALA A 144 -4.40 -9.60 3.87
C ALA A 144 -5.37 -9.94 2.71
N SER A 145 -4.87 -10.52 1.63
CA SER A 145 -5.67 -10.91 0.46
C SER A 145 -6.59 -12.10 0.76
N GLU A 146 -6.08 -13.12 1.45
CA GLU A 146 -6.90 -14.27 1.91
C GLU A 146 -8.00 -13.80 2.87
N ASP A 147 -7.65 -12.93 3.82
CA ASP A 147 -8.59 -12.36 4.79
C ASP A 147 -9.72 -11.58 4.10
N TRP A 148 -9.38 -10.77 3.11
CA TRP A 148 -10.37 -10.04 2.34
C TRP A 148 -11.27 -10.98 1.55
N TRP A 149 -10.70 -12.01 0.92
CA TRP A 149 -11.47 -13.01 0.19
C TRP A 149 -12.48 -13.72 1.10
N MET A 150 -12.04 -14.14 2.28
CA MET A 150 -12.90 -14.81 3.26
C MET A 150 -14.01 -13.89 3.77
N LYS A 151 -13.73 -12.60 3.96
CA LYS A 151 -14.70 -11.61 4.45
C LYS A 151 -15.70 -11.17 3.38
N TRP A 152 -15.25 -10.92 2.15
CA TRP A 152 -16.03 -10.22 1.12
C TRP A 152 -16.18 -11.00 -0.18
N GLY A 153 -15.18 -11.79 -0.56
CA GLY A 153 -15.20 -12.61 -1.78
C GLY A 153 -16.26 -13.72 -1.74
N ALA A 154 -16.29 -14.49 -0.65
CA ALA A 154 -17.24 -15.60 -0.47
C ALA A 154 -18.72 -15.15 -0.41
N LEU A 155 -18.99 -13.93 0.10
CA LEU A 155 -20.35 -13.36 0.11
C LEU A 155 -20.87 -13.06 -1.31
N GLY A 156 -19.96 -12.69 -2.22
CA GLY A 156 -20.27 -12.51 -3.65
C GLY A 156 -20.71 -13.83 -4.31
N GLU A 157 -20.09 -14.95 -3.95
CA GLU A 157 -20.45 -16.27 -4.47
C GLU A 157 -21.82 -16.74 -3.98
N ALA A 158 -22.10 -16.57 -2.69
CA ALA A 158 -23.39 -16.94 -2.11
C ALA A 158 -24.55 -16.14 -2.74
N SER A 159 -24.37 -14.83 -2.94
CA SER A 159 -25.39 -13.98 -3.56
C SER A 159 -25.59 -14.29 -5.06
N ALA A 160 -24.52 -14.57 -5.81
CA ALA A 160 -24.60 -14.98 -7.21
C ALA A 160 -25.26 -16.36 -7.38
N GLY A 161 -24.97 -17.31 -6.49
CA GLY A 161 -25.61 -18.63 -6.48
C GLY A 161 -27.11 -18.56 -6.19
N LEU A 162 -27.52 -17.69 -5.25
CA LEU A 162 -28.94 -17.41 -4.98
C LEU A 162 -29.65 -16.78 -6.19
N ALA A 163 -29.02 -15.82 -6.85
CA ALA A 163 -29.59 -15.17 -8.04
C ALA A 163 -29.74 -16.15 -9.22
N ALA A 164 -28.75 -17.03 -9.44
CA ALA A 164 -28.80 -18.05 -10.48
C ALA A 164 -29.93 -19.08 -10.24
N ASN A 165 -30.10 -19.53 -8.98
CA ASN A 165 -31.18 -20.45 -8.62
C ASN A 165 -32.57 -19.81 -8.80
N PHE A 166 -32.71 -18.53 -8.46
CA PHE A 166 -33.97 -17.81 -8.65
C PHE A 166 -34.32 -17.65 -10.14
N ALA A 167 -33.32 -17.34 -10.98
CA ALA A 167 -33.53 -17.22 -12.43
C ALA A 167 -33.99 -18.55 -13.07
N ILE A 168 -33.43 -19.69 -12.65
CA ILE A 168 -33.82 -21.03 -13.14
C ILE A 168 -35.26 -21.36 -12.74
N GLN A 169 -35.68 -21.03 -11.51
CA GLN A 169 -37.06 -21.27 -11.07
C GLN A 169 -38.09 -20.43 -11.85
N VAL A 170 -37.74 -19.21 -12.26
CA VAL A 170 -38.62 -18.34 -13.05
C VAL A 170 -38.74 -18.79 -14.51
N THR A 171 -37.74 -19.51 -15.06
CA THR A 171 -37.79 -20.00 -16.45
C THR A 171 -38.49 -21.34 -16.63
N MET A 172 -38.73 -22.09 -15.55
CA MET A 172 -39.46 -23.37 -15.57
C MET A 172 -40.92 -23.28 -15.10
N GLY A 173 -41.44 -22.05 -14.88
CA GLY A 173 -42.82 -21.79 -14.45
C GLY A 173 -43.72 -21.29 -15.57
#